data_AF-A0A2E2RJ99-F1
#
_entry.id   AF-A0A2E2RJ99-F1
#
_cell.length_a   1.000
_cell.length_b   1.000
_cell.length_c   1.000
_cell.angle_alpha   90.00
_cell.angle_beta   90.00
_cell.angle_gamma   90.00
#
_symmetry.space_group_name_H-M   'P 1'
#
loop_
_entity.id
_entity.type
_entity.pdbx_description
1 polymer ?
#
loop_
_entity_poly.entity_id
_entity_poly.type
_entity_poly.pdbx_seq_one_letter_code
_entity_poly.pdbx_strand_id
1 'polypeptide(L)'
;MIPRYSDHAANERTFLSWVRTVIAIEGFGIAAARIGGATTQLWTEAALLAAGGLVIVLAFLRMRLIRRRIETADPVDDQAPLADALLLLLVAALMALIAAFGFHVS
;
A
#
# COMPACT_ATOMS: atom_id res chain seq x y z
N MET A 1 23.43 0.62 21.07
CA MET A 1 22.14 1.13 20.57
C MET A 1 22.28 1.29 19.06
N ILE A 2 21.37 0.71 18.26
CA ILE A 2 21.42 0.91 16.80
C ILE A 2 21.10 2.39 16.52
N PRO A 3 21.93 3.13 15.76
CA PRO A 3 21.63 4.51 15.39
C PRO A 3 20.25 4.59 14.74
N ARG A 4 19.43 5.58 15.13
CA ARG A 4 18.10 5.87 14.52
C ARG A 4 17.12 4.68 14.48
N TYR A 5 17.21 3.75 15.44
CA TYR A 5 16.29 2.62 15.55
C TYR A 5 14.80 3.04 15.57
N SER A 6 14.48 4.14 16.28
CA SER A 6 13.10 4.65 16.35
C SER A 6 12.53 5.00 14.97
N ASP A 7 13.34 5.62 14.10
CA ASP A 7 12.92 6.04 12.76
C ASP A 7 12.71 4.84 11.84
N HIS A 8 13.61 3.85 11.92
CA HIS A 8 13.46 2.59 11.18
C HIS A 8 12.20 1.84 11.62
N ALA A 9 11.95 1.71 12.92
CA ALA A 9 10.78 1.04 13.47
C ALA A 9 9.48 1.79 13.10
N ALA A 10 9.49 3.13 13.13
CA ALA A 10 8.34 3.94 12.74
C ALA A 10 7.99 3.75 11.25
N ASN A 11 8.99 3.78 10.38
CA ASN A 11 8.82 3.51 8.97
C ASN A 11 8.20 2.11 8.78
N GLU A 12 8.78 1.06 9.39
CA GLU A 12 8.33 -0.34 9.31
C GLU A 12 6.87 -0.49 9.73
N ARG A 13 6.45 0.17 10.81
CA ARG A 13 5.04 0.21 11.23
C ARG A 13 4.14 0.82 10.17
N THR A 14 4.55 1.91 9.51
CA THR A 14 3.76 2.49 8.42
C THR A 14 3.61 1.50 7.27
N PHE A 15 4.69 0.85 6.82
CA PHE A 15 4.59 -0.19 5.78
C PHE A 15 3.65 -1.33 6.16
N LEU A 16 3.79 -1.89 7.37
CA LEU A 16 2.93 -2.98 7.83
C LEU A 16 1.46 -2.55 7.93
N SER A 17 1.19 -1.28 8.25
CA SER A 17 -0.18 -0.76 8.24
C SER A 17 -0.79 -0.78 6.83
N TRP A 18 -0.03 -0.44 5.79
CA TRP A 18 -0.46 -0.53 4.39
C TRP A 18 -0.70 -1.97 3.96
N VAL A 19 0.22 -2.89 4.27
CA VAL A 19 0.07 -4.32 3.97
C VAL A 19 -1.20 -4.88 4.60
N ARG A 20 -1.44 -4.57 5.88
CA ARG A 20 -2.66 -4.99 6.58
C ARG A 20 -3.93 -4.48 5.91
N THR A 21 -3.97 -3.20 5.53
CA THR A 21 -5.14 -2.63 4.85
C THR A 21 -5.42 -3.33 3.52
N VAL A 22 -4.38 -3.61 2.73
CA VAL A 22 -4.52 -4.35 1.46
C VAL A 22 -5.06 -5.77 1.71
N ILE A 23 -4.46 -6.52 2.64
CA ILE A 23 -4.90 -7.90 2.95
C ILE A 23 -6.35 -7.92 3.42
N ALA A 24 -6.78 -6.92 4.22
CA ALA A 24 -8.17 -6.81 4.63
C ALA A 24 -9.10 -6.61 3.44
N ILE A 25 -8.80 -5.66 2.55
CA ILE A 25 -9.66 -5.36 1.37
C ILE A 25 -9.73 -6.56 0.42
N GLU A 26 -8.59 -7.16 0.07
CA GLU A 26 -8.53 -8.36 -0.78
C GLU A 26 -9.30 -9.54 -0.17
N GLY A 27 -9.05 -9.81 1.12
CA GLY A 27 -9.71 -10.90 1.83
C GLY A 27 -11.23 -10.73 1.90
N PHE A 28 -11.70 -9.50 2.17
CA PHE A 28 -13.13 -9.20 2.13
C PHE A 28 -13.70 -9.27 0.71
N GLY A 29 -12.94 -8.88 -0.32
CA GLY A 29 -13.39 -8.91 -1.71
C GLY A 29 -13.70 -10.33 -2.16
N ILE A 30 -12.73 -11.23 -1.94
CA ILE A 30 -12.85 -12.66 -2.25
C ILE A 30 -14.00 -13.30 -1.43
N ALA A 31 -14.09 -12.99 -0.13
CA ALA A 31 -15.15 -13.53 0.72
C ALA A 31 -16.55 -13.05 0.30
N ALA A 32 -16.69 -11.77 -0.04
CA ALA A 32 -17.96 -11.17 -0.46
C ALA A 32 -18.46 -11.80 -1.77
N ALA A 33 -17.59 -11.96 -2.76
CA ALA A 33 -17.90 -12.63 -4.02
C ALA A 33 -18.43 -14.07 -3.79
N ARG A 34 -17.78 -14.82 -2.88
CA ARG A 34 -18.15 -16.21 -2.63
C ARG A 34 -19.51 -16.36 -1.94
N ILE A 35 -19.86 -15.42 -1.06
CA ILE A 35 -21.13 -15.42 -0.31
C ILE A 35 -22.29 -14.91 -1.20
N GLY A 36 -22.03 -13.90 -2.04
CA GLY A 36 -23.05 -13.29 -2.91
C GLY A 36 -23.54 -14.17 -4.07
N GLY A 37 -22.91 -15.32 -4.31
CA GLY A 37 -23.25 -16.19 -5.45
C GLY A 37 -22.91 -15.56 -6.81
N ALA A 38 -22.12 -14.49 -6.83
CA ALA A 38 -21.67 -13.85 -8.05
C ALA A 38 -20.78 -14.84 -8.84
N THR A 39 -21.03 -14.94 -10.14
CA THR A 39 -20.07 -15.58 -11.05
C THR A 39 -18.93 -14.59 -11.24
N THR A 40 -17.88 -14.73 -10.43
CA THR A 40 -16.73 -13.83 -10.52
C THR A 40 -16.08 -13.96 -11.88
N GLN A 41 -15.99 -12.84 -12.59
CA GLN A 41 -15.16 -12.75 -13.76
C GLN A 41 -13.71 -12.77 -13.31
N LEU A 42 -12.91 -13.68 -13.85
CA LEU A 42 -11.48 -13.80 -13.56
C LEU A 42 -10.74 -12.45 -13.68
N TRP A 43 -11.18 -11.59 -14.60
CA TRP A 43 -10.62 -10.26 -14.81
C TRP A 43 -10.84 -9.31 -13.64
N THR A 44 -11.97 -9.37 -12.92
CA THR A 44 -12.23 -8.48 -11.77
C THR A 44 -11.47 -8.93 -10.53
N GLU A 45 -11.35 -10.24 -10.30
CA GLU A 45 -10.47 -10.81 -9.27
C GLU A 45 -9.01 -10.44 -9.53
N ALA A 46 -8.54 -10.62 -10.77
CA ALA A 46 -7.19 -10.26 -11.16
C ALA A 46 -6.93 -8.75 -11.02
N ALA A 47 -7.91 -7.90 -11.35
CA ALA A 47 -7.81 -6.45 -11.19
C ALA A 47 -7.72 -6.03 -9.72
N LEU A 48 -8.52 -6.66 -8.84
CA LEU A 48 -8.47 -6.43 -7.40
C LEU A 48 -7.06 -6.76 -6.87
N LEU A 49 -6.61 -7.99 -7.07
CA LEU A 49 -5.29 -8.47 -6.64
C LEU A 49 -4.14 -7.63 -7.20
N ALA A 50 -4.24 -7.20 -8.46
CA ALA A 50 -3.24 -6.34 -9.09
C ALA A 50 -3.20 -4.94 -8.44
N ALA A 51 -4.37 -4.35 -8.12
CA ALA A 51 -4.44 -3.08 -7.42
C ALA A 51 -3.88 -3.19 -5.99
N GLY A 52 -4.17 -4.27 -5.26
CA GLY A 52 -3.61 -4.54 -3.94
C GLY A 52 -2.09 -4.72 -4.00
N GLY A 53 -1.61 -5.49 -4.97
CA GLY A 53 -0.18 -5.66 -5.25
C GLY A 53 0.52 -4.33 -5.54
N LEU A 54 -0.10 -3.46 -6.35
CA LEU A 54 0.43 -2.13 -6.65
C LEU A 54 0.58 -1.29 -5.39
N VAL A 55 -0.41 -1.27 -4.48
CA VAL A 55 -0.32 -0.56 -3.20
C VAL A 55 0.85 -1.09 -2.36
N ILE A 56 1.03 -2.42 -2.27
CA ILE A 56 2.15 -3.02 -1.50
C ILE A 56 3.50 -2.65 -2.11
N VAL A 57 3.65 -2.70 -3.44
CA VAL A 57 4.88 -2.32 -4.14
C VAL A 57 5.20 -0.85 -3.88
N LEU A 58 4.22 0.05 -3.99
CA LEU A 58 4.40 1.47 -3.71
C LEU A 58 4.76 1.72 -2.24
N ALA A 59 4.10 1.04 -1.31
CA ALA A 59 4.41 1.14 0.13
C ALA A 59 5.85 0.69 0.42
N PHE A 60 6.29 -0.38 -0.25
CA PHE A 60 7.65 -0.89 -0.13
C PHE A 60 8.70 0.05 -0.75
N LEU A 61 8.43 0.63 -1.91
CA LEU A 61 9.30 1.64 -2.53
C LEU A 61 9.42 2.87 -1.63
N ARG A 62 8.29 3.38 -1.11
CA ARG A 62 8.26 4.47 -0.13
C ARG A 62 9.11 4.14 1.10
N MET A 63 8.92 2.93 1.66
CA MET A 63 9.72 2.46 2.78
C MET A 63 11.22 2.49 2.47
N ARG A 64 11.63 1.93 1.32
CA ARG A 64 13.04 1.83 0.94
C ARG A 64 13.68 3.22 0.75
N LEU A 65 12.96 4.17 0.17
CA LEU A 65 13.46 5.53 0.02
C LEU A 65 13.60 6.24 1.36
N ILE A 66 12.63 6.09 2.26
CA ILE A 66 12.72 6.66 3.61
C ILE A 66 13.88 6.04 4.39
N ARG A 67 14.07 4.71 4.29
CA ARG A 67 15.19 4.00 4.94
C ARG A 67 16.54 4.54 4.47
N ARG A 68 16.73 4.70 3.17
CA ARG A 68 17.97 5.27 2.60
C ARG A 68 18.25 6.67 3.12
N ARG A 69 17.22 7.50 3.35
CA ARG A 69 17.38 8.86 3.92
C ARG A 69 17.79 8.88 5.39
N ILE A 70 17.25 7.96 6.20
CA ILE A 70 17.61 7.83 7.61
C ILE A 70 19.11 7.51 7.76
N GLU A 71 19.67 6.77 6.82
CA GLU A 71 21.10 6.41 6.79
C GLU A 71 21.99 7.61 6.39
N THR A 72 21.56 8.47 5.47
CA THR A 72 22.38 9.59 4.93
C THR A 72 22.43 10.87 5.77
N ALA A 73 21.62 11.01 6.82
CA ALA A 73 21.86 11.99 7.89
C ALA A 73 22.02 13.48 7.50
N ASP A 74 21.40 13.99 6.43
CA ASP A 74 21.38 15.44 6.18
C ASP A 74 20.13 16.07 6.84
N PRO A 75 20.29 16.98 7.81
CA PRO A 75 19.17 17.63 8.46
C PRO A 75 18.66 18.75 7.55
N VAL A 76 17.35 18.73 7.27
CA VAL A 76 16.61 19.83 6.64
C VAL A 76 16.81 19.94 5.12
N ASP A 77 16.11 19.06 4.39
CA ASP A 77 15.45 19.48 3.15
C ASP A 77 13.99 19.04 3.26
N ASP A 78 13.14 19.96 3.74
CA ASP A 78 11.69 19.81 3.94
C ASP A 78 10.92 19.56 2.61
N GLN A 79 11.63 19.56 1.48
CA GLN A 79 11.07 19.27 0.16
C GLN A 79 11.61 17.93 -0.33
N ALA A 80 10.90 16.86 0.00
CA ALA A 80 11.16 15.53 -0.53
C ALA A 80 10.14 15.18 -1.62
N PRO A 81 10.19 15.81 -2.81
CA PRO A 81 9.14 15.68 -3.82
C PRO A 81 8.88 14.22 -4.22
N LEU A 82 9.90 13.36 -4.16
CA LEU A 82 9.75 11.92 -4.42
C LEU A 82 9.00 11.16 -3.32
N ALA A 83 9.24 11.48 -2.03
CA ALA A 83 8.54 10.82 -0.93
C ALA A 83 7.07 11.24 -0.88
N ASP A 84 6.80 12.52 -1.15
CA ASP A 84 5.46 13.07 -1.21
C ASP A 84 4.72 12.58 -2.46
N ALA A 85 5.37 12.56 -3.62
CA ALA A 85 4.80 11.97 -4.83
C ALA A 85 4.45 10.49 -4.66
N LEU A 86 5.31 9.71 -3.98
CA LEU A 86 4.99 8.32 -3.67
C LEU A 86 3.85 8.18 -2.68
N LEU A 87 3.73 9.08 -1.70
CA LEU A 87 2.56 9.09 -0.81
C LEU A 87 1.29 9.40 -1.59
N LEU A 88 1.29 10.41 -2.44
CA LEU A 88 0.16 10.74 -3.31
C LEU A 88 -0.19 9.56 -4.23
N LEU A 89 0.81 8.92 -4.83
CA LEU A 89 0.63 7.74 -5.68
C LEU A 89 0.10 6.55 -4.89
N LEU A 90 0.55 6.36 -3.65
CA LEU A 90 0.06 5.32 -2.75
C LEU A 90 -1.41 5.53 -2.37
N VAL A 91 -1.79 6.77 -2.08
CA VAL A 91 -3.18 7.14 -1.81
C VAL A 91 -4.04 6.95 -3.07
N ALA A 92 -3.56 7.37 -4.24
CA ALA A 92 -4.25 7.13 -5.50
C ALA A 92 -4.42 5.63 -5.80
N ALA A 93 -3.39 4.82 -5.55
CA ALA A 93 -3.46 3.37 -5.69
C ALA A 93 -4.43 2.73 -4.68
N LEU A 94 -4.50 3.24 -3.44
CA LEU A 94 -5.51 2.79 -2.47
C LEU A 94 -6.93 3.14 -2.95
N MET A 95 -7.14 4.34 -3.49
CA MET A 95 -8.44 4.72 -4.06
C MET A 95 -8.82 3.81 -5.24
N ALA A 96 -7.85 3.46 -6.10
CA ALA A 96 -8.05 2.52 -7.19
C ALA A 96 -8.39 1.11 -6.68
N LEU A 97 -7.73 0.63 -5.62
CA LEU A 97 -8.04 -0.63 -4.96
C LEU A 97 -9.48 -0.64 -4.40
N ILE A 98 -9.90 0.44 -3.73
CA ILE A 98 -11.26 0.56 -3.22
C ILE A 98 -12.29 0.57 -4.36
N ALA A 99 -11.99 1.26 -5.47
CA ALA A 99 -12.85 1.24 -6.65
C ALA A 99 -12.94 -0.16 -7.26
N ALA A 100 -11.82 -0.87 -7.41
CA ALA A 100 -11.78 -2.24 -7.90
C ALA A 100 -12.60 -3.19 -7.02
N PHE A 101 -12.51 -3.03 -5.69
CA PHE A 101 -13.34 -3.76 -4.74
C PHE A 101 -14.83 -3.52 -4.97
N GLY A 102 -15.24 -2.25 -5.13
CA GLY A 102 -16.64 -1.89 -5.41
C GLY A 102 -17.17 -2.54 -6.68
N PHE A 103 -16.38 -2.51 -7.77
CA PHE A 103 -16.74 -3.19 -9.03
C PHE A 103 -16.74 -4.70 -8.93
N HIS A 104 -15.88 -5.28 -8.10
CA HIS A 104 -15.81 -6.73 -7.91
C HIS A 104 -16.99 -7.29 -7.11
N VAL A 105 -17.54 -6.50 -6.17
CA VAL A 105 -18.65 -6.92 -5.30
C VAL A 105 -20.04 -6.60 -5.88
N SER A 106 -20.12 -5.65 -6.82
CA SER A 106 -21.37 -5.28 -7.51
C SER A 106 -21.77 -6.31 -8.56
#